data_AF-A0A2M8Q802-F1
#
_entry.id   AF-A0A2M8Q802-F1
#
_cell.length_a   1.000
_cell.length_b   1.000
_cell.length_c   1.000
_cell.angle_alpha   90.00
_cell.angle_beta   90.00
_cell.angle_gamma   90.00
#
_symmetry.space_group_name_H-M   'P 1'
#
loop_
_entity.id
_entity.type
_entity.pdbx_description
1 polymer ?
#
loop_
_entity_poly.entity_id
_entity_poly.type
_entity_poly.pdbx_seq_one_letter_code
_entity_poly.pdbx_strand_id
1 'polypeptide(L)'
;GRGTLPTVTDANLLLGRLQADYFLGGHMTLDVERARMAFITLAHDLFGAQSPDDEQRAALGVVRIANALMERAIRAISVERGDDPRDCALVAFGGAGPLHAAHLAAALGIRTVLIPRYPGVLSALGMIAADVTRESSRALLTTLDALDTTTLAVHIAALADEALAALAADGEDLNGCR
;
A
#
# COMPACT_ATOMS: atom_id res chain seq x y z
N GLY A 1 9.57 -16.26 11.89
CA GLY A 1 8.32 -16.96 11.49
C GLY A 1 8.52 -18.47 11.54
N ARG A 2 7.54 -19.28 11.09
CA ARG A 2 7.66 -20.76 11.01
C ARG A 2 7.81 -21.31 9.59
N GLY A 3 7.75 -20.47 8.55
CA GLY A 3 7.91 -20.88 7.15
C GLY A 3 9.33 -21.27 6.78
N THR A 4 9.48 -22.17 5.80
CA THR A 4 10.76 -22.65 5.25
C THR A 4 11.11 -22.01 3.90
N LEU A 5 10.15 -21.37 3.25
CA LEU A 5 10.36 -20.66 1.99
C LEU A 5 10.82 -19.22 2.25
N PRO A 6 11.72 -18.68 1.42
CA PRO A 6 12.22 -17.31 1.57
C PRO A 6 11.13 -16.28 1.26
N THR A 7 11.15 -15.17 1.99
CA THR A 7 10.25 -14.03 1.78
C THR A 7 11.01 -12.75 1.43
N VAL A 8 10.26 -11.70 1.03
CA VAL A 8 10.84 -10.36 0.80
C VAL A 8 11.42 -9.76 2.09
N THR A 9 10.84 -10.08 3.25
CA THR A 9 11.36 -9.64 4.55
C THR A 9 12.69 -10.33 4.86
N ASP A 10 12.78 -11.64 4.62
CA ASP A 10 14.03 -12.40 4.78
C ASP A 10 15.13 -11.86 3.84
N ALA A 11 14.78 -11.50 2.61
CA ALA A 11 15.71 -10.88 1.67
C ALA A 11 16.26 -9.55 2.21
N ASN A 12 15.39 -8.66 2.70
CA ASN A 12 15.82 -7.39 3.30
C ASN A 12 16.64 -7.59 4.58
N LEU A 13 16.35 -8.63 5.37
CA LEU A 13 17.14 -9.00 6.53
C LEU A 13 18.56 -9.42 6.14
N LEU A 14 18.72 -10.32 5.17
CA LEU A 14 20.03 -10.77 4.70
C LEU A 14 20.86 -9.66 4.04
N LEU A 15 20.20 -8.71 3.38
CA LEU A 15 20.86 -7.54 2.82
C LEU A 15 21.18 -6.46 3.88
N GLY A 16 20.95 -6.74 5.17
CA GLY A 16 21.29 -5.84 6.28
C GLY A 16 20.40 -4.60 6.38
N ARG A 17 19.20 -4.62 5.78
CA ARG A 17 18.26 -3.48 5.79
C ARG A 17 17.30 -3.50 6.98
N LEU A 18 17.28 -4.61 7.71
CA LEU A 18 16.53 -4.79 8.95
C LEU A 18 17.51 -5.10 10.08
N GLN A 19 17.26 -4.51 11.25
CA GLN A 19 17.99 -4.86 12.47
C GLN A 19 17.38 -6.13 13.06
N ALA A 20 18.18 -7.20 13.16
CA ALA A 20 17.70 -8.50 13.60
C ALA A 20 17.31 -8.52 15.09
N ASP A 21 17.98 -7.71 15.90
CA ASP A 21 17.83 -7.60 17.35
C ASP A 21 16.82 -6.52 17.78
N TYR A 22 16.38 -5.65 16.86
CA TYR A 22 15.48 -4.53 17.15
C TYR A 22 14.16 -4.56 16.36
N PHE A 23 13.81 -5.70 15.78
CA PHE A 23 12.54 -5.82 15.04
C PHE A 23 11.34 -5.67 15.98
N LEU A 24 10.30 -4.96 15.51
CA LEU A 24 9.15 -4.54 16.33
C LEU A 24 9.56 -3.87 17.64
N GLY A 25 10.56 -2.98 17.61
CA GLY A 25 11.05 -2.27 18.81
C GLY A 25 11.79 -3.17 19.79
N GLY A 26 12.37 -4.29 19.32
CA GLY A 26 13.07 -5.26 20.15
C GLY A 26 12.15 -6.33 20.77
N HIS A 27 10.84 -6.30 20.51
CA HIS A 27 9.92 -7.33 20.97
C HIS A 27 10.03 -8.65 20.20
N MET A 28 10.78 -8.66 19.09
CA MET A 28 10.99 -9.86 18.29
C MET A 28 12.41 -9.88 17.74
N THR A 29 13.13 -10.96 18.01
CA THR A 29 14.43 -11.23 17.37
C THR A 29 14.22 -11.99 16.06
N LEU A 30 14.91 -11.57 15.02
CA LEU A 30 14.90 -12.23 13.71
C LEU A 30 16.04 -13.24 13.61
N ASP A 31 15.72 -14.39 13.03
CA ASP A 31 16.67 -15.48 12.81
C ASP A 31 17.33 -15.32 11.44
N VAL A 32 18.48 -14.65 11.44
CA VAL A 32 19.28 -14.37 10.23
C VAL A 32 19.77 -15.66 9.59
N GLU A 33 20.17 -16.63 10.41
CA GLU A 33 20.74 -17.88 9.93
C GLU A 33 19.71 -18.73 9.21
N ARG A 34 18.48 -18.78 9.73
CA ARG A 34 17.37 -19.43 9.04
C ARG A 34 17.03 -18.75 7.71
N ALA A 35 17.02 -17.43 7.65
CA ALA A 35 16.84 -16.70 6.39
C ALA A 35 17.96 -17.05 5.41
N ARG A 36 19.21 -17.08 5.87
CA ARG A 36 20.40 -17.41 5.07
C ARG A 36 20.27 -18.78 4.43
N MET A 37 19.92 -19.79 5.21
CA MET A 37 19.74 -21.15 4.72
C MET A 37 18.62 -21.26 3.66
N ALA A 38 17.50 -20.55 3.84
CA ALA A 38 16.43 -20.53 2.84
C ALA A 38 16.88 -19.92 1.50
N PHE A 39 17.73 -18.89 1.54
CA PHE A 39 18.29 -18.27 0.34
C PHE A 39 19.42 -19.08 -0.31
N ILE A 40 20.18 -19.87 0.46
CA ILE A 40 21.13 -20.84 -0.11
C ILE A 40 20.38 -21.88 -0.92
N THR A 41 19.31 -22.47 -0.37
CA THR A 41 18.47 -23.42 -1.11
C THR A 41 17.89 -22.79 -2.37
N LEU A 42 17.34 -21.56 -2.26
CA LEU A 42 16.81 -20.84 -3.42
C LEU A 42 17.89 -20.60 -4.50
N ALA A 43 19.08 -20.16 -4.11
CA ALA A 43 20.17 -19.90 -5.05
C ALA A 43 20.60 -21.19 -5.76
N HIS A 44 20.76 -22.28 -5.01
CA HIS A 44 21.07 -23.60 -5.54
C HIS A 44 20.02 -24.04 -6.57
N ASP A 45 18.74 -23.91 -6.25
CA ASP A 45 17.65 -24.33 -7.13
C ASP A 45 17.52 -23.48 -8.41
N LEU A 46 17.83 -22.18 -8.32
CA LEU A 46 17.70 -21.27 -9.46
C LEU A 46 18.89 -21.32 -10.44
N PHE A 47 20.12 -21.46 -9.94
CA PHE A 47 21.31 -21.33 -10.78
C PHE A 47 22.48 -22.24 -10.37
N GLY A 48 22.24 -23.30 -9.61
CA GLY A 48 23.26 -24.31 -9.25
C GLY A 48 24.39 -23.74 -8.40
N ALA A 49 24.06 -22.73 -7.59
CA ALA A 49 25.01 -21.90 -6.87
C ALA A 49 25.76 -22.62 -5.75
N GLN A 50 27.06 -22.32 -5.60
CA GLN A 50 27.96 -22.84 -4.55
C GLN A 50 28.98 -21.80 -4.04
N SER A 51 28.86 -20.55 -4.48
CA SER A 51 29.72 -19.43 -4.07
C SER A 51 29.31 -18.90 -2.70
N PRO A 52 30.24 -18.35 -1.90
CA PRO A 52 29.93 -17.75 -0.60
C PRO A 52 28.93 -16.59 -0.60
N ASP A 53 28.70 -15.94 -1.76
CA ASP A 53 27.84 -14.75 -1.87
C ASP A 53 26.49 -15.03 -2.54
N ASP A 54 26.18 -16.30 -2.83
CA ASP A 54 25.03 -16.65 -3.66
C ASP A 54 23.68 -16.37 -3.00
N GLU A 55 23.59 -16.49 -1.67
CA GLU A 55 22.41 -16.10 -0.91
C GLU A 55 22.13 -14.60 -1.00
N GLN A 56 23.17 -13.77 -0.98
CA GLN A 56 23.04 -12.32 -1.10
C GLN A 56 22.61 -11.93 -2.50
N ARG A 57 23.14 -12.60 -3.53
CA ARG A 57 22.74 -12.41 -4.93
C ARG A 57 21.27 -12.79 -5.13
N ALA A 58 20.83 -13.91 -4.56
CA ALA A 58 19.43 -14.34 -4.61
C ALA A 58 18.52 -13.36 -3.85
N ALA A 59 18.90 -12.93 -2.64
CA ALA A 59 18.17 -11.93 -1.86
C ALA A 59 18.01 -10.60 -2.60
N LEU A 60 19.08 -10.10 -3.23
CA LEU A 60 19.02 -8.91 -4.06
C LEU A 60 18.09 -9.12 -5.27
N GLY A 61 18.11 -10.30 -5.88
CA GLY A 61 17.18 -10.68 -6.93
C GLY A 61 15.72 -10.59 -6.51
N VAL A 62 15.37 -11.18 -5.37
CA VAL A 62 14.01 -11.14 -4.80
C VAL A 62 13.56 -9.71 -4.56
N VAL A 63 14.40 -8.87 -3.95
CA VAL A 63 14.10 -7.45 -3.73
C VAL A 63 13.87 -6.71 -5.04
N ARG A 64 14.71 -6.94 -6.07
CA ARG A 64 14.55 -6.29 -7.38
C ARG A 64 13.23 -6.69 -8.04
N ILE A 65 12.84 -7.96 -7.96
CA ILE A 65 11.56 -8.43 -8.50
C ILE A 65 10.40 -7.78 -7.74
N ALA A 66 10.44 -7.75 -6.41
CA ALA A 66 9.43 -7.09 -5.60
C ALA A 66 9.30 -5.60 -5.97
N ASN A 67 10.42 -4.91 -6.11
CA ASN A 67 10.45 -3.51 -6.53
C ASN A 67 9.87 -3.29 -7.93
N ALA A 68 10.23 -4.13 -8.91
CA ALA A 68 9.72 -4.02 -10.27
C ALA A 68 8.19 -4.25 -10.34
N LEU A 69 7.67 -5.17 -9.52
CA LEU A 69 6.23 -5.39 -9.39
C LEU A 69 5.52 -4.17 -8.77
N MET A 70 6.07 -3.62 -7.70
CA MET A 70 5.55 -2.40 -7.08
C MET A 70 5.61 -1.19 -8.02
N GLU A 71 6.72 -1.00 -8.74
CA GLU A 71 6.87 0.07 -9.74
C GLU A 71 5.79 -0.04 -10.83
N ARG A 72 5.60 -1.24 -11.39
CA ARG A 72 4.54 -1.50 -12.38
C ARG A 72 3.16 -1.16 -11.84
N ALA A 73 2.86 -1.54 -10.60
CA ALA A 73 1.57 -1.26 -9.99
C ALA A 73 1.35 0.25 -9.81
N ILE A 74 2.35 0.98 -9.30
CA ILE A 74 2.26 2.44 -9.15
C ILE A 74 2.07 3.11 -10.50
N ARG A 75 2.87 2.74 -11.52
CA ARG A 75 2.75 3.29 -12.87
C ARG A 75 1.38 3.03 -13.48
N ALA A 76 0.83 1.83 -13.33
CA ALA A 76 -0.49 1.50 -13.84
C ALA A 76 -1.57 2.41 -13.24
N ILE A 77 -1.59 2.52 -11.90
CA ILE A 77 -2.59 3.33 -11.19
C ILE A 77 -2.45 4.83 -11.52
N SER A 78 -1.22 5.34 -11.63
CA SER A 78 -0.98 6.75 -11.99
C SER A 78 -1.38 7.05 -13.44
N VAL A 79 -0.98 6.20 -14.40
CA VAL A 79 -1.28 6.40 -15.82
C VAL A 79 -2.77 6.22 -16.12
N GLU A 80 -3.45 5.27 -15.48
CA GLU A 80 -4.91 5.10 -15.59
C GLU A 80 -5.67 6.35 -15.14
N ARG A 81 -5.11 7.13 -14.22
CA ARG A 81 -5.66 8.40 -13.75
C ARG A 81 -5.20 9.61 -14.57
N GLY A 82 -4.29 9.43 -15.52
CA GLY A 82 -3.72 10.50 -16.34
C GLY A 82 -2.60 11.29 -15.64
N ASP A 83 -2.12 10.83 -14.48
CA ASP A 83 -1.09 11.51 -13.70
C ASP A 83 0.32 11.07 -14.10
N ASP A 84 1.24 12.03 -14.21
CA ASP A 84 2.67 11.74 -14.33
C ASP A 84 3.29 11.58 -12.93
N PRO A 85 3.82 10.39 -12.57
CA PRO A 85 4.44 10.18 -11.27
C PRO A 85 5.54 11.18 -10.93
N ARG A 86 6.26 11.73 -11.93
CA ARG A 86 7.38 12.65 -11.73
C ARG A 86 6.97 13.98 -11.09
N ASP A 87 5.69 14.33 -11.20
CA ASP A 87 5.10 15.54 -10.62
C ASP A 87 4.50 15.30 -9.24
N CYS A 88 4.57 14.06 -8.73
CA CYS A 88 4.06 13.69 -7.41
C CYS A 88 5.18 13.54 -6.36
N ALA A 89 4.78 13.51 -5.09
CA ALA A 89 5.60 12.99 -4.00
C ALA A 89 5.20 11.55 -3.68
N LEU A 90 6.18 10.67 -3.47
CA LEU A 90 5.94 9.30 -3.02
C LEU A 90 5.75 9.28 -1.50
N VAL A 91 4.52 9.06 -1.04
CA VAL A 91 4.26 8.83 0.39
C VAL A 91 4.44 7.35 0.69
N ALA A 92 5.52 6.99 1.39
CA ALA A 92 5.84 5.62 1.74
C ALA A 92 5.42 5.30 3.18
N PHE A 93 4.42 4.45 3.34
CA PHE A 93 3.89 4.02 4.63
C PHE A 93 3.70 2.49 4.70
N GLY A 94 3.16 1.99 5.81
CA GLY A 94 3.11 0.58 6.14
C GLY A 94 4.43 0.09 6.76
N GLY A 95 4.45 -1.16 7.21
CA GLY A 95 5.59 -1.72 7.92
C GLY A 95 6.86 -1.86 7.06
N ALA A 96 6.70 -2.13 5.77
CA ALA A 96 7.82 -2.36 4.84
C ALA A 96 7.97 -1.28 3.75
N GLY A 97 6.97 -0.41 3.55
CA GLY A 97 6.99 0.59 2.47
C GLY A 97 8.26 1.44 2.43
N PRO A 98 8.73 2.01 3.57
CA PRO A 98 9.97 2.78 3.61
C PRO A 98 11.22 2.02 3.13
N LEU A 99 11.28 0.69 3.25
CA LEU A 99 12.42 -0.13 2.79
C LEU A 99 12.60 -0.10 1.27
N HIS A 100 11.52 0.16 0.54
CA HIS A 100 11.48 0.15 -0.92
C HIS A 100 11.42 1.56 -1.53
N ALA A 101 11.11 2.56 -0.72
CA ALA A 101 10.75 3.91 -1.15
C ALA A 101 11.82 4.59 -2.02
N ALA A 102 13.09 4.55 -1.61
CA ALA A 102 14.18 5.19 -2.35
C ALA A 102 14.34 4.60 -3.76
N HIS A 103 14.25 3.27 -3.88
CA HIS A 103 14.35 2.59 -5.17
C HIS A 103 13.15 2.89 -6.06
N LEU A 104 11.93 2.82 -5.50
CA LEU A 104 10.71 3.11 -6.23
C LEU A 104 10.69 4.56 -6.73
N ALA A 105 11.10 5.51 -5.89
CA ALA A 105 11.17 6.91 -6.27
C ALA A 105 12.15 7.13 -7.43
N ALA A 106 13.34 6.54 -7.36
CA ALA A 106 14.33 6.63 -8.43
C ALA A 106 13.82 6.00 -9.75
N ALA A 107 13.21 4.81 -9.68
CA ALA A 107 12.69 4.11 -10.86
C ALA A 107 11.52 4.85 -11.53
N LEU A 108 10.69 5.53 -10.74
CA LEU A 108 9.54 6.31 -11.23
C LEU A 108 9.91 7.75 -11.61
N GLY A 109 11.14 8.20 -11.36
CA GLY A 109 11.56 9.59 -11.56
C GLY A 109 10.95 10.58 -10.55
N ILE A 110 10.47 10.09 -9.41
CA ILE A 110 9.91 10.89 -8.33
C ILE A 110 11.05 11.56 -7.56
N ARG A 111 10.96 12.88 -7.39
CA ARG A 111 12.01 13.69 -6.73
C ARG A 111 11.84 13.79 -5.22
N THR A 112 10.67 13.46 -4.69
CA THR A 112 10.34 13.67 -3.27
C THR A 112 9.73 12.40 -2.68
N VAL A 113 10.34 11.91 -1.60
CA VAL A 113 9.80 10.83 -0.77
C VAL A 113 9.38 11.41 0.57
N LEU A 114 8.14 11.19 0.96
CA LEU A 114 7.61 11.54 2.27
C LEU A 114 7.42 10.26 3.09
N ILE A 115 8.14 10.14 4.19
CA ILE A 115 7.96 9.06 5.17
C ILE A 115 7.31 9.68 6.41
N PRO A 116 6.05 9.32 6.73
CA PRO A 116 5.40 9.79 7.95
C PRO A 116 6.18 9.37 9.19
N ARG A 117 6.05 10.12 10.30
CA ARG A 117 6.72 9.79 11.58
C ARG A 117 6.42 8.38 12.06
N TYR A 118 5.18 7.91 11.84
CA TYR A 118 4.72 6.58 12.24
C TYR A 118 4.19 5.82 11.01
N PRO A 119 5.09 5.39 10.09
CA PRO A 119 4.67 4.87 8.80
C PRO A 119 3.90 3.55 8.95
N GLY A 120 4.26 2.72 9.94
CA GLY A 120 3.62 1.42 10.19
C GLY A 120 2.16 1.47 10.64
N VAL A 121 1.66 2.62 11.09
CA VAL A 121 0.29 2.77 11.63
C VAL A 121 -0.52 3.87 10.93
N LEU A 122 -0.05 4.36 9.78
CA LEU A 122 -0.70 5.46 9.08
C LEU A 122 -2.18 5.17 8.74
N SER A 123 -2.52 3.92 8.40
CA SER A 123 -3.90 3.54 8.10
C SER A 123 -4.82 3.65 9.31
N ALA A 124 -4.33 3.27 10.51
CA ALA A 124 -5.11 3.43 11.74
C ALA A 124 -5.29 4.91 12.10
N LEU A 125 -4.25 5.72 11.89
CA LEU A 125 -4.35 7.17 12.04
C LEU A 125 -5.38 7.78 11.08
N GLY A 126 -5.39 7.33 9.81
CA GLY A 126 -6.37 7.78 8.82
C GLY A 126 -7.81 7.45 9.23
N MET A 127 -8.04 6.29 9.83
CA MET A 127 -9.36 5.90 10.35
C MET A 127 -9.82 6.80 11.52
N ILE A 128 -8.91 7.18 12.42
CA ILE A 128 -9.23 8.06 13.55
C ILE A 128 -9.48 9.50 13.07
N ALA A 129 -8.79 9.93 12.02
CA ALA A 129 -8.88 11.30 11.49
C ALA A 129 -9.97 11.48 10.43
N ALA A 130 -10.62 10.40 9.98
CA ALA A 130 -11.65 10.48 8.97
C ALA A 130 -12.95 11.06 9.53
N ASP A 131 -13.59 11.93 8.76
CA ASP A 131 -14.94 12.40 9.07
C ASP A 131 -15.95 11.27 8.94
N VAL A 132 -17.03 11.33 9.73
CA VAL A 132 -18.15 10.39 9.59
C VAL A 132 -18.94 10.77 8.35
N THR A 133 -18.93 9.90 7.35
CA THR A 133 -19.63 10.12 6.07
C THR A 133 -20.57 8.97 5.76
N ARG A 134 -21.77 9.28 5.27
CA ARG A 134 -22.71 8.30 4.70
C ARG A 134 -22.92 8.58 3.22
N GLU A 135 -22.78 7.54 2.41
CA GLU A 135 -22.99 7.59 0.97
C GLU A 135 -24.20 6.73 0.59
N SER A 136 -25.16 7.34 -0.11
CA SER A 136 -26.33 6.67 -0.67
C SER A 136 -26.25 6.74 -2.19
N SER A 137 -26.43 5.62 -2.88
CA SER A 137 -26.36 5.55 -4.35
C SER A 137 -27.50 4.74 -4.93
N ARG A 138 -27.96 5.12 -6.13
CA ARG A 138 -29.02 4.43 -6.88
C ARG A 138 -28.76 4.51 -8.38
N ALA A 139 -28.86 3.37 -9.06
CA ALA A 139 -28.75 3.32 -10.51
C ALA A 139 -30.09 3.68 -11.16
N LEU A 140 -30.07 4.60 -12.12
CA LEU A 140 -31.21 4.95 -12.97
C LEU A 140 -30.85 4.61 -14.42
N LEU A 141 -31.58 3.68 -15.02
CA LEU A 141 -31.39 3.29 -16.41
C LEU A 141 -32.36 4.08 -17.29
N THR A 142 -31.85 5.11 -17.96
CA THR A 142 -32.61 5.91 -18.93
C THR A 142 -31.68 6.45 -20.01
N THR A 143 -32.23 6.89 -21.14
CA THR A 143 -31.46 7.62 -22.15
C THR A 143 -31.29 9.07 -21.75
N LEU A 144 -30.23 9.73 -22.24
CA LEU A 144 -30.02 11.15 -21.96
C LEU A 144 -31.18 12.01 -22.49
N ASP A 145 -31.75 11.65 -23.64
CA ASP A 145 -32.90 12.33 -24.24
C ASP A 145 -34.19 12.16 -23.43
N ALA A 146 -34.33 11.06 -22.69
CA ALA A 146 -35.48 10.78 -21.83
C ALA A 146 -35.23 11.16 -20.36
N LEU A 147 -34.08 11.76 -20.04
CA LEU A 147 -33.74 12.18 -18.70
C LEU A 147 -34.45 13.50 -18.38
N ASP A 148 -35.49 13.42 -17.55
CA ASP A 148 -36.15 14.60 -16.99
C ASP A 148 -35.42 15.07 -15.72
N THR A 149 -35.04 16.34 -15.70
CA THR A 149 -34.35 16.96 -14.56
C THR A 149 -35.19 16.99 -13.30
N THR A 150 -36.53 17.02 -13.43
CA THR A 150 -37.44 17.04 -12.28
C THR A 150 -37.43 15.68 -11.58
N THR A 151 -37.58 14.61 -12.36
CA THR A 151 -37.50 13.22 -11.88
C THR A 151 -36.13 12.93 -11.27
N LEU A 152 -35.04 13.40 -11.91
CA LEU A 152 -33.70 13.28 -11.35
C LEU A 152 -33.55 13.99 -10.00
N ALA A 153 -34.07 15.22 -9.87
CA ALA A 153 -34.03 15.97 -8.62
C ALA A 153 -34.76 15.25 -7.48
N VAL A 154 -35.89 14.58 -7.77
CA VAL A 154 -36.60 13.75 -6.79
C VAL A 154 -35.74 12.58 -6.31
N HIS A 155 -35.04 11.90 -7.22
CA HIS A 155 -34.16 10.79 -6.83
C HIS A 155 -32.96 11.26 -6.01
N ILE A 156 -32.37 12.41 -6.36
CA ILE A 156 -31.26 12.99 -5.60
C ILE A 156 -31.71 13.40 -4.20
N ALA A 157 -32.86 14.08 -4.07
CA ALA A 157 -33.41 14.47 -2.78
C ALA A 157 -33.67 13.26 -1.88
N ALA A 158 -34.24 12.19 -2.43
CA ALA A 158 -34.45 10.94 -1.68
C ALA A 158 -33.13 10.32 -1.17
N LEU A 159 -32.07 10.32 -1.99
CA LEU A 159 -30.75 9.81 -1.56
C LEU A 159 -30.12 10.69 -0.48
N ALA A 160 -30.31 12.01 -0.55
CA ALA A 160 -29.84 12.94 0.47
C ALA A 160 -30.57 12.70 1.80
N ASP A 161 -31.90 12.57 1.77
CA ASP A 161 -32.70 12.25 2.96
C ASP A 161 -32.29 10.90 3.57
N GLU A 162 -32.05 9.87 2.74
CA GLU A 162 -31.55 8.56 3.18
C GLU A 162 -30.18 8.67 3.87
N ALA A 163 -29.25 9.45 3.31
CA ALA A 163 -27.91 9.65 3.88
C ALA A 163 -27.96 10.45 5.19
N LEU A 164 -28.77 11.51 5.25
CA LEU A 164 -28.96 12.33 6.45
C LEU A 164 -29.62 11.55 7.58
N ALA A 165 -30.62 10.72 7.26
CA ALA A 165 -31.24 9.84 8.22
C ALA A 165 -30.25 8.81 8.78
N ALA A 166 -29.36 8.26 7.94
CA ALA A 166 -28.31 7.36 8.38
C ALA A 166 -27.27 8.04 9.28
N LEU A 167 -26.86 9.28 8.97
CA LEU A 167 -25.97 10.07 9.83
C LEU A 167 -26.62 10.38 11.18
N ALA A 168 -27.89 10.79 11.19
CA ALA A 168 -28.63 11.04 12.42
C ALA A 168 -28.77 9.78 13.29
N ALA A 169 -28.93 8.61 12.66
CA ALA A 169 -28.98 7.32 13.37
C ALA A 169 -27.64 6.94 14.03
N ASP A 170 -26.52 7.41 13.49
CA ASP A 170 -25.20 7.26 14.12
C ASP A 170 -24.96 8.25 15.28
N GLY A 171 -25.88 9.21 15.48
CA GLY A 171 -25.80 10.21 16.54
C GLY A 171 -25.06 11.49 16.15
N GLU A 172 -24.80 11.72 14.87
CA GLU A 172 -24.14 12.93 14.38
C GLU A 172 -25.09 14.15 14.37
N ASP A 173 -24.55 15.34 14.68
CA ASP A 173 -25.27 16.60 14.55
C ASP A 173 -25.31 17.03 13.08
N LEU A 174 -26.52 17.23 12.55
CA LEU A 174 -26.71 17.63 11.16
C LEU A 174 -26.42 19.13 10.91
N ASN A 175 -26.22 19.93 11.97
CA ASN A 175 -25.87 21.34 11.85
C ASN A 175 -24.42 21.50 11.34
N GLY A 176 -24.28 21.70 10.02
CA GLY A 176 -22.99 21.87 9.35
C GLY A 176 -22.63 20.75 8.37
N CYS A 177 -23.50 19.74 8.21
CA CYS A 177 -23.43 18.81 7.08
C CYS A 177 -23.49 19.61 5.77
N ARG A 178 -22.50 19.40 4.90
CA ARG A 178 -22.42 19.97 3.56
C ARG A 178 -22.93 18.99 2.53
#